data_AF-A0A1I8G989-F1
#
_entry.id   AF-A0A1I8G989-F1
#
_cell.length_a   1.000
_cell.length_b   1.000
_cell.length_c   1.000
_cell.angle_alpha   90.00
_cell.angle_beta   90.00
_cell.angle_gamma   90.00
#
_symmetry.space_group_name_H-M   'P 1'
#
loop_
_entity.id
_entity.type
_entity.pdbx_description
1 polymer ?
#
loop_
_entity_poly.entity_id
_entity_poly.type
_entity_poly.pdbx_seq_one_letter_code
_entity_poly.pdbx_strand_id
1 'polypeptide(L)'
;YSLDERVQLRPEWLPNSVVDTSVPIGQASFNARLRQQTLKVWLTNQTGYDLAMLNKRYIVHLSGNGSSIRLSNCTIEHKDYGQPDFVLTSLPMNFTGTSNPIVFNTDEFANLRVTWEMDEASGAMKIFTFIEGQLLGGCFDSDYRIAVSRVGYSGLQVPTDPY
;
A
#
# COMPACT_ATOMS: atom_id res chain seq x y z
N TYR A 1 23.21 -20.61 -6.29
CA TYR A 1 21.84 -20.31 -5.84
C TYR A 1 21.92 -19.87 -4.38
N SER A 2 21.84 -18.57 -4.09
CA SER A 2 21.81 -18.06 -2.71
C SER A 2 20.37 -17.97 -2.22
N LEU A 3 20.14 -18.28 -0.94
CA LEU A 3 18.82 -18.26 -0.30
C LEU A 3 18.11 -16.90 -0.35
N ASP A 4 18.82 -15.80 -0.64
CA ASP A 4 18.31 -14.44 -0.55
C ASP A 4 17.32 -14.05 -1.64
N GLU A 5 17.38 -14.66 -2.83
CA GLU A 5 16.51 -14.28 -3.96
C GLU A 5 15.03 -14.66 -3.77
N ARG A 6 14.72 -15.44 -2.73
CA ARG A 6 13.34 -15.81 -2.35
C ARG A 6 12.89 -15.24 -1.02
N VAL A 7 13.73 -14.46 -0.33
CA VAL A 7 13.31 -13.78 0.89
C VAL A 7 12.49 -12.57 0.48
N GLN A 8 11.17 -12.71 0.59
CA GLN A 8 10.25 -11.60 0.39
C GLN A 8 10.74 -10.37 1.17
N LEU A 9 10.95 -9.25 0.47
CA LEU A 9 11.41 -8.01 1.08
C LEU A 9 10.46 -7.66 2.24
N ARG A 10 11.02 -7.69 3.45
CA ARG A 10 10.25 -7.41 4.66
C ARG A 10 9.79 -5.95 4.59
N PRO A 11 8.53 -5.65 4.96
CA PRO A 11 8.09 -4.27 5.05
C PRO A 11 8.96 -3.53 6.06
N GLU A 12 9.40 -2.34 5.67
CA GLU A 12 9.94 -1.35 6.59
C GLU A 12 8.76 -0.68 7.28
N TRP A 13 8.67 -0.86 8.59
CA TRP A 13 7.60 -0.27 9.39
C TRP A 13 7.93 1.19 9.73
N LEU A 14 6.92 2.06 9.65
CA LEU A 14 7.08 3.43 10.12
C LEU A 14 7.39 3.44 11.63
N PRO A 15 8.19 4.42 12.11
CA PRO A 15 8.45 4.59 13.54
C PRO A 15 7.14 4.79 14.31
N ASN A 16 7.06 4.28 15.55
CA ASN A 16 5.86 4.41 16.37
C ASN A 16 5.40 5.87 16.51
N SER A 17 6.34 6.82 16.67
CA SER A 17 6.02 8.25 16.75
C SER A 17 5.28 8.81 15.52
N VAL A 18 5.50 8.22 14.34
CA VAL A 18 4.78 8.57 13.11
C VAL A 18 3.43 7.85 13.06
N VAL A 19 3.39 6.58 13.45
CA VAL A 19 2.15 5.80 13.49
C VAL A 19 1.15 6.39 14.49
N ASP A 20 1.62 6.82 15.66
CA ASP A 20 0.81 7.40 16.74
C ASP A 20 0.14 8.72 16.31
N THR A 21 0.71 9.45 15.36
CA THR A 21 0.07 10.64 14.77
C THR A 21 -0.75 10.32 13.54
N SER A 22 -0.33 9.36 12.72
CA SER A 22 -0.97 8.98 11.44
C SER A 22 -2.26 8.19 11.61
N VAL A 23 -2.30 7.23 12.53
CA VAL A 23 -3.44 6.32 12.72
C VAL A 23 -4.70 7.06 13.18
N PRO A 24 -4.65 7.97 14.19
CA PRO A 24 -5.85 8.68 14.64
C PRO A 24 -6.51 9.55 13.56
N ILE A 25 -5.72 10.09 12.64
CA ILE A 25 -6.18 10.95 11.55
C ILE A 25 -6.44 10.20 10.23
N GLY A 26 -6.18 8.88 10.20
CA GLY A 26 -6.41 8.05 9.02
C GLY A 26 -5.52 8.39 7.82
N GLN A 27 -4.28 8.84 8.03
CA GLN A 27 -3.38 9.16 6.91
C GLN A 27 -1.90 8.97 7.23
N ALA A 28 -1.14 8.51 6.24
CA ALA A 28 0.33 8.45 6.28
C ALA A 28 0.92 9.09 5.03
N SER A 29 2.00 9.85 5.22
CA SER A 29 2.73 10.51 4.15
C SER A 29 4.16 9.99 4.05
N PHE A 30 4.64 9.89 2.82
CA PHE A 30 5.95 9.37 2.44
C PHE A 30 6.52 10.28 1.36
N ASN A 31 7.81 10.56 1.39
CA ASN A 31 8.47 11.13 0.22
C ASN A 31 9.03 9.97 -0.59
N ALA A 32 8.50 9.76 -1.79
CA ALA A 32 8.84 8.64 -2.63
C ALA A 32 9.41 9.12 -3.97
N ARG A 33 10.49 8.47 -4.39
CA ARG A 33 11.00 8.54 -5.76
C ARG A 33 10.95 7.14 -6.34
N LEU A 34 10.07 6.94 -7.32
CA LEU A 34 9.85 5.64 -7.95
C LEU A 34 10.42 5.64 -9.36
N ARG A 35 11.36 4.71 -9.58
CA ARG A 35 11.91 4.44 -10.91
C ARG A 35 11.04 3.43 -11.66
N GLN A 36 11.61 2.32 -12.10
CA GLN A 36 10.88 1.18 -12.69
C GLN A 36 10.49 0.14 -11.61
N GLN A 37 10.24 0.60 -10.38
CA GLN A 37 9.96 -0.29 -9.25
C GLN A 37 8.50 -0.19 -8.84
N THR A 38 8.03 -1.20 -8.09
CA THR A 38 6.72 -1.15 -7.43
C THR A 38 6.93 -0.81 -5.96
N LEU A 39 6.23 0.18 -5.46
CA LEU A 39 6.12 0.47 -4.03
C LEU A 39 4.83 -0.14 -3.50
N LYS A 40 4.95 -0.97 -2.47
CA LYS A 40 3.84 -1.46 -1.67
C LYS A 40 3.74 -0.63 -0.40
N VAL A 41 2.57 -0.05 -0.14
CA VAL A 41 2.25 0.54 1.17
C VAL A 41 1.35 -0.41 1.92
N TRP A 42 1.74 -0.73 3.15
CA TRP A 42 1.13 -1.76 3.99
C TRP A 42 0.32 -1.08 5.09
N LEU A 43 -0.97 -1.38 5.18
CA LEU A 43 -1.86 -0.94 6.26
C LEU A 43 -2.38 -2.18 7.00
N THR A 44 -2.11 -2.30 8.30
CA THR A 44 -2.39 -3.53 9.06
C THR A 44 -2.78 -3.26 10.50
N ASN A 45 -3.40 -4.25 11.14
CA ASN A 45 -3.72 -4.25 12.57
C ASN A 45 -2.64 -4.91 13.46
N GLN A 46 -1.37 -4.82 13.08
CA GLN A 46 -0.33 -5.58 13.78
C GLN A 46 0.17 -4.88 15.05
N THR A 47 -0.23 -5.40 16.22
CA THR A 47 0.20 -4.91 17.54
C THR A 47 1.25 -5.81 18.22
N GLY A 48 1.69 -6.90 17.59
CA GLY A 48 2.71 -7.83 18.13
C GLY A 48 3.16 -8.88 17.11
N TYR A 49 4.20 -9.66 17.44
CA TYR A 49 4.75 -10.70 16.55
C TYR A 49 3.77 -11.88 16.37
N ASP A 50 3.13 -12.33 17.46
CA ASP A 50 2.23 -13.49 17.44
C ASP A 50 0.93 -13.21 16.67
N LEU A 51 0.45 -11.95 16.74
CA LEU A 51 -0.74 -11.51 15.99
C LEU A 51 -0.44 -11.24 14.52
N ALA A 52 0.83 -11.04 14.15
CA ALA A 52 1.25 -10.85 12.76
C ALA A 52 0.91 -12.07 11.88
N MET A 53 0.84 -13.25 12.49
CA MET A 53 0.65 -14.55 11.83
C MET A 53 -0.77 -14.79 11.33
N LEU A 54 -1.74 -13.96 11.73
CA LEU A 54 -3.17 -14.14 11.43
C LEU A 54 -3.81 -12.88 10.82
N ASN A 55 -3.00 -11.83 10.65
CA ASN A 55 -3.53 -10.52 10.31
C ASN A 55 -3.58 -10.34 8.80
N LYS A 56 -4.80 -10.15 8.32
CA LYS A 56 -5.07 -9.59 7.00
C LYS A 56 -4.58 -8.15 6.99
N ARG A 57 -4.15 -7.68 5.83
CA ARG A 57 -3.63 -6.31 5.65
C ARG A 57 -3.94 -5.81 4.27
N TYR A 58 -4.20 -4.51 4.20
CA TYR A 58 -4.31 -3.83 2.92
C TYR A 58 -2.93 -3.52 2.38
N ILE A 59 -2.76 -3.79 1.10
CA ILE A 59 -1.57 -3.44 0.35
C ILE A 59 -1.98 -2.53 -0.79
N VAL A 60 -1.51 -1.29 -0.76
CA VAL A 60 -1.64 -0.34 -1.87
C VAL A 60 -0.41 -0.50 -2.74
N HIS A 61 -0.61 -0.88 -4.00
CA HIS A 61 0.46 -1.10 -4.98
C HIS A 61 0.57 0.12 -5.88
N LEU A 62 1.74 0.74 -5.87
CA LEU A 62 2.10 1.86 -6.70
C LEU A 62 3.19 1.42 -7.67
N SER A 63 2.90 1.45 -8.96
CA SER A 63 3.87 1.07 -10.00
C SER A 63 4.58 2.30 -10.54
N GLY A 64 5.90 2.22 -10.63
CA GLY A 64 6.75 3.21 -11.29
C GLY A 64 7.02 2.83 -12.75
N ASN A 65 7.00 3.82 -13.63
CA ASN A 65 7.44 3.72 -15.02
C ASN A 65 8.56 4.75 -15.30
N GLY A 66 9.75 4.47 -14.77
CA GLY A 66 10.96 5.26 -15.03
C GLY A 66 11.09 6.51 -14.16
N SER A 67 10.24 7.51 -14.37
CA SER A 67 10.20 8.76 -13.59
C SER A 67 8.90 8.92 -12.81
N SER A 68 7.87 8.20 -13.21
CA SER A 68 6.51 8.49 -12.77
C SER A 68 5.85 7.32 -12.09
N ILE A 69 4.94 7.60 -11.17
CA ILE A 69 4.22 6.64 -10.35
C ILE A 69 2.72 6.67 -10.68
N ARG A 70 2.06 5.52 -10.57
CA ARG A 70 0.60 5.39 -10.63
C ARG A 70 0.09 4.40 -9.60
N LEU A 71 -1.14 4.58 -9.13
CA LEU A 71 -1.87 3.53 -8.42
C LEU A 71 -2.17 2.39 -9.40
N SER A 72 -1.62 1.20 -9.12
CA SER A 72 -1.76 0.02 -9.99
C SER A 72 -2.70 -1.03 -9.46
N ASN A 73 -2.76 -1.21 -8.14
CA ASN A 73 -3.65 -2.18 -7.52
C ASN A 73 -3.85 -1.85 -6.03
N CYS A 74 -4.92 -2.36 -5.45
CA CYS A 74 -5.04 -2.53 -4.01
C CYS A 74 -5.45 -3.96 -3.72
N THR A 75 -4.79 -4.62 -2.78
CA THR A 75 -5.11 -6.00 -2.42
C THR A 75 -5.26 -6.13 -0.92
N ILE A 76 -5.97 -7.18 -0.52
CA ILE A 76 -5.84 -7.71 0.84
C ILE A 76 -4.89 -8.90 0.74
N GLU A 77 -3.78 -8.81 1.45
CA GLU A 77 -2.82 -9.92 1.57
C GLU A 77 -2.91 -10.53 2.96
N HIS A 78 -2.54 -11.80 3.09
CA HIS A 78 -2.46 -12.52 4.36
C HIS A 78 -1.09 -13.16 4.52
N LYS A 79 -0.65 -13.34 5.77
CA LYS A 79 0.55 -14.11 6.10
C LYS A 79 0.15 -15.39 6.80
N ASP A 80 0.85 -16.46 6.49
CA ASP A 80 1.06 -17.59 7.41
C ASP A 80 2.59 -17.82 7.43
N TYR A 81 3.25 -17.88 8.59
CA TYR A 81 4.72 -18.09 8.61
C TYR A 81 5.15 -19.47 8.09
N GLY A 82 4.20 -20.39 7.84
CA GLY A 82 4.44 -21.62 7.09
C GLY A 82 4.38 -21.46 5.57
N GLN A 83 3.98 -20.30 5.04
CA GLN A 83 3.71 -20.06 3.62
C GLN A 83 4.26 -18.67 3.18
N PRO A 84 4.53 -18.46 1.89
CA PRO A 84 4.72 -17.12 1.35
C PRO A 84 3.46 -16.27 1.55
N ASP A 85 3.62 -14.94 1.67
CA ASP A 85 2.46 -14.04 1.64
C ASP A 85 1.68 -14.25 0.33
N PHE A 86 0.35 -14.23 0.41
CA PHE A 86 -0.51 -14.40 -0.76
C PHE A 86 -1.64 -13.37 -0.78
N VAL A 87 -2.09 -13.05 -1.99
CA VAL A 87 -3.24 -12.18 -2.23
C VAL A 87 -4.51 -12.95 -1.93
N LEU A 88 -5.26 -12.52 -0.91
CA LEU A 88 -6.60 -13.05 -0.61
C LEU A 88 -7.61 -12.54 -1.63
N THR A 89 -7.56 -11.25 -1.93
CA THR A 89 -8.46 -10.61 -2.90
C THR A 89 -7.86 -9.30 -3.41
N SER A 90 -8.25 -8.92 -4.62
CA SER A 90 -8.03 -7.57 -5.16
C SER A 90 -9.23 -6.70 -4.84
N LEU A 91 -8.99 -5.48 -4.36
CA LEU A 91 -10.05 -4.54 -4.06
C LEU A 91 -10.48 -3.79 -5.32
N PRO A 92 -11.78 -3.51 -5.50
CA PRO A 92 -12.27 -2.62 -6.55
C PRO A 92 -11.55 -1.27 -6.47
N MET A 93 -10.97 -0.84 -7.58
CA MET A 93 -10.34 0.47 -7.71
C MET A 93 -11.29 1.44 -8.41
N ASN A 94 -11.31 2.68 -7.94
CA ASN A 94 -11.98 3.80 -8.60
C ASN A 94 -10.94 4.86 -8.95
N PHE A 95 -10.80 5.12 -10.25
CA PHE A 95 -10.06 6.24 -10.80
C PHE A 95 -11.07 7.34 -11.14
N THR A 96 -10.76 8.60 -10.81
CA THR A 96 -11.70 9.70 -11.03
C THR A 96 -12.02 9.86 -12.52
N GLY A 97 -13.17 9.31 -12.94
CA GLY A 97 -13.87 9.62 -14.20
C GLY A 97 -13.08 9.40 -15.49
N THR A 98 -11.91 8.76 -15.43
CA THR A 98 -10.99 8.60 -16.57
C THR A 98 -10.68 7.13 -16.75
N SER A 99 -10.70 6.66 -18.01
CA SER A 99 -10.37 5.28 -18.36
C SER A 99 -8.88 4.97 -18.24
N ASN A 100 -8.03 5.99 -18.03
CA ASN A 100 -6.59 5.87 -17.93
C ASN A 100 -6.11 6.17 -16.50
N PRO A 101 -5.16 5.38 -15.96
CA PRO A 101 -4.59 5.64 -14.64
C PRO A 101 -3.84 6.97 -14.64
N ILE A 102 -4.06 7.76 -13.58
CA ILE A 102 -3.33 9.01 -13.35
C ILE A 102 -1.88 8.68 -12.99
N VAL A 103 -0.96 9.40 -13.62
CA VAL A 103 0.49 9.22 -13.47
C VAL A 103 1.10 10.54 -12.98
N PHE A 104 2.05 10.47 -12.04
CA PHE A 104 2.72 11.65 -11.48
C PHE A 104 4.25 11.50 -11.49
N ASN A 105 5.00 12.55 -11.84
CA ASN A 105 6.46 12.52 -11.87
C ASN A 105 7.05 12.59 -10.43
N THR A 106 7.99 11.71 -10.10
CA THR A 106 8.59 11.58 -8.77
C THR A 106 10.11 11.81 -8.75
N ASP A 107 10.70 12.38 -9.80
CA ASP A 107 12.15 12.55 -9.91
C ASP A 107 12.78 13.39 -8.80
N GLU A 108 12.04 14.37 -8.29
CA GLU A 108 12.46 15.26 -7.18
C GLU A 108 11.98 14.79 -5.80
N PHE A 109 11.58 13.51 -5.68
CA PHE A 109 10.83 12.97 -4.53
C PHE A 109 9.48 13.66 -4.35
N ALA A 110 8.41 12.91 -4.60
CA ALA A 110 7.06 13.42 -4.43
C ALA A 110 6.48 13.02 -3.07
N ASN A 111 5.69 13.91 -2.47
CA ASN A 111 4.90 13.61 -1.29
C ASN A 111 3.72 12.71 -1.66
N LEU A 112 3.90 11.42 -1.42
CA LEU A 112 2.85 10.42 -1.45
C LEU A 112 2.08 10.48 -0.13
N ARG A 113 0.76 10.56 -0.18
CA ARG A 113 -0.12 10.42 0.97
C ARG A 113 -1.12 9.31 0.71
N VAL A 114 -1.18 8.34 1.61
CA VAL A 114 -2.22 7.31 1.64
C VAL A 114 -3.15 7.62 2.80
N THR A 115 -4.44 7.70 2.53
CA THR A 115 -5.48 7.91 3.54
C THR A 115 -6.37 6.68 3.62
N TRP A 116 -6.92 6.41 4.79
CA TRP A 116 -7.89 5.35 5.02
C TRP A 116 -8.96 5.84 5.99
N GLU A 117 -10.21 5.60 5.65
CA GLU A 117 -11.35 5.97 6.48
C GLU A 117 -12.45 4.91 6.38
N MET A 118 -13.14 4.68 7.48
CA MET A 118 -14.37 3.89 7.45
C MET A 118 -15.51 4.83 7.09
N ASP A 119 -16.19 4.56 5.99
CA ASP A 119 -17.39 5.26 5.61
C ASP A 119 -18.53 4.86 6.56
N GLU A 120 -18.98 5.78 7.41
CA GLU A 120 -20.00 5.51 8.42
C GLU A 120 -21.33 5.04 7.81
N ALA A 121 -21.67 5.48 6.59
CA ALA A 121 -22.94 5.15 5.96
C ALA A 121 -22.95 3.73 5.37
N SER A 122 -21.86 3.32 4.74
CA SER A 122 -21.74 2.02 4.08
C SER A 122 -21.01 0.96 4.92
N GLY A 123 -20.30 1.37 5.96
CA GLY A 123 -19.37 0.55 6.73
C GLY A 123 -18.13 0.10 5.94
N ALA A 124 -17.94 0.62 4.73
CA ALA A 124 -16.82 0.24 3.87
C ALA A 124 -15.55 1.00 4.26
N MET A 125 -14.41 0.30 4.26
CA MET A 125 -13.11 0.93 4.34
C MET A 125 -12.76 1.54 2.98
N LYS A 126 -12.51 2.84 2.94
CA LYS A 126 -12.05 3.59 1.76
C LYS A 126 -10.58 3.90 1.93
N ILE A 127 -9.77 3.57 0.93
CA ILE A 127 -8.34 3.87 0.92
C ILE A 127 -8.05 4.73 -0.30
N PHE A 128 -7.54 5.94 -0.11
CA PHE A 128 -7.21 6.86 -1.20
C PHE A 128 -5.72 7.14 -1.24
N THR A 129 -5.20 7.30 -2.45
CA THR A 129 -3.79 7.65 -2.67
C THR A 129 -3.68 8.98 -3.36
N PHE A 130 -2.89 9.87 -2.79
CA PHE A 130 -2.63 11.21 -3.28
C PHE A 130 -1.14 11.40 -3.52
N ILE A 131 -0.78 12.22 -4.51
CA ILE A 131 0.60 12.69 -4.70
C ILE A 131 0.58 14.18 -4.94
N GLU A 132 1.37 14.92 -4.15
CA GLU A 132 1.37 16.40 -4.16
C GLU A 132 -0.05 16.99 -4.07
N GLY A 133 -0.93 16.33 -3.31
CA GLY A 133 -2.34 16.70 -3.16
C GLY A 133 -3.27 16.23 -4.29
N GLN A 134 -2.75 15.75 -5.42
CA GLN A 134 -3.55 15.19 -6.51
C GLN A 134 -4.00 13.75 -6.19
N LEU A 135 -5.29 13.47 -6.28
CA LEU A 135 -5.83 12.12 -6.11
C LEU A 135 -5.41 11.25 -7.31
N LEU A 136 -4.70 10.16 -7.05
CA LEU A 136 -4.38 9.13 -8.06
C LEU A 136 -5.52 8.13 -8.23
N GLY A 137 -6.26 7.87 -7.16
CA GLY A 137 -7.36 6.92 -7.13
C GLY A 137 -7.57 6.37 -5.72
N GLY A 138 -8.53 5.46 -5.59
CA GLY A 138 -8.79 4.78 -4.34
C GLY A 138 -9.35 3.39 -4.52
N CYS A 139 -9.41 2.67 -3.42
CA CYS A 139 -9.93 1.32 -3.34
C CYS A 139 -10.85 1.17 -2.13
N PHE A 140 -11.77 0.22 -2.23
CA PHE A 140 -12.91 0.08 -1.33
C PHE A 140 -13.00 -1.36 -0.84
N ASP A 141 -13.21 -1.54 0.46
CA ASP A 141 -13.43 -2.84 1.07
C ASP A 141 -14.69 -2.81 1.95
N SER A 142 -15.72 -3.55 1.54
CA SER A 142 -16.96 -3.74 2.30
C SER A 142 -16.93 -4.96 3.23
N ASP A 143 -15.95 -5.84 3.08
CA ASP A 143 -16.03 -7.22 3.57
C ASP A 143 -15.12 -7.43 4.78
N TYR A 144 -13.85 -7.02 4.69
CA TYR A 144 -12.86 -7.35 5.71
C TYR A 144 -12.71 -6.28 6.79
N ARG A 145 -12.82 -5.00 6.44
CA ARG A 145 -12.87 -3.84 7.36
C ARG A 145 -11.73 -3.87 8.38
N ILE A 146 -10.51 -4.09 7.90
CA ILE A 146 -9.32 -4.28 8.72
C ILE A 146 -9.00 -2.95 9.42
N ALA A 147 -8.98 -2.96 10.74
CA ALA A 147 -8.51 -1.82 11.51
C ALA A 147 -7.02 -1.55 11.23
N VAL A 148 -6.63 -0.29 11.10
CA VAL A 148 -5.24 0.09 10.84
C VAL A 148 -4.62 0.58 12.14
N SER A 149 -3.59 -0.12 12.62
CA SER A 149 -2.78 0.27 13.79
C SER A 149 -1.28 0.31 13.49
N ARG A 150 -0.86 -0.17 12.31
CA ARG A 150 0.49 -0.03 11.79
C ARG A 150 0.50 0.24 10.29
N VAL A 151 1.51 1.00 9.91
CA VAL A 151 1.78 1.36 8.52
C VAL A 151 3.24 1.08 8.19
N GLY A 152 3.49 0.56 7.00
CA GLY A 152 4.84 0.30 6.51
C GLY A 152 4.90 0.37 4.99
N TYR A 153 6.08 0.17 4.44
CA TYR A 153 6.28 0.14 3.00
C TYR A 153 7.33 -0.90 2.61
N SER A 154 7.28 -1.37 1.37
CA SER A 154 8.39 -2.10 0.76
C SER A 154 8.48 -1.80 -0.73
N GLY A 155 9.69 -1.68 -1.24
CA GLY A 155 9.92 -1.75 -2.68
C GLY A 155 9.91 -3.21 -3.12
N LEU A 156 9.32 -3.51 -4.27
CA LEU A 156 9.70 -4.67 -5.05
C LEU A 156 10.67 -4.18 -6.14
N GLN A 157 11.88 -4.72 -6.14
CA GLN A 157 12.62 -4.86 -7.39
C GLN A 157 11.79 -5.81 -8.24
N VAL A 158 10.95 -5.27 -9.12
CA VAL A 158 10.43 -6.09 -10.21
C VAL A 158 11.65 -6.42 -11.06
N PRO A 159 11.98 -7.70 -11.32
CA PRO A 159 12.85 -8.05 -12.44
C PRO A 159 12.17 -7.40 -13.64
N THR A 160 12.84 -6.46 -14.29
CA THR A 160 12.32 -5.72 -15.45
C THR A 160 11.65 -6.70 -16.42
N ASP A 161 10.33 -6.82 -16.36
CA ASP A 161 9.58 -7.55 -17.39
C ASP A 161 9.44 -6.56 -18.54
N PRO A 162 9.98 -6.89 -19.73
CA PRO A 162 9.98 -5.98 -20.86
C PRO A 162 8.56 -5.95 -21.44
N TYR A 163 7.83 -4.87 -21.18
CA TYR A 163 6.71 -4.45 -22.02
C TYR A 163 7.10 -3.17 -22.75
#